data_AF-A0A6M2D4N6-F1
#
_entry.id   AF-A0A6M2D4N6-F1
#
_cell.length_a   1.000
_cell.length_b   1.000
_cell.length_c   1.000
_cell.angle_alpha   90.00
_cell.angle_beta   90.00
_cell.angle_gamma   90.00
#
_symmetry.space_group_name_H-M   'P 1'
#
loop_
_entity.id
_entity.type
_entity.pdbx_description
1 polymer ?
#
loop_
_entity_poly.entity_id
_entity_poly.type
_entity_poly.pdbx_seq_one_letter_code
_entity_poly.pdbx_strand_id
1 'polypeptide(L)'
;MNVSQHSVMQTVDKEKIFQWIIELSNPETRENALLELSKKREVVPDLAPMLWNSFGTIAALLQEIINIYPAINPPTLTAHQSNRVCNALALLQCVASHPDPRSYFLSANIPLFLYPFLHTVSKTRPFEYLRLTSLGVIGALVKFAGYDVIVDEEDGKFRQFRLVHNGVEQSDPLGLLHSIVFRMCDIATKHLKAARSDHPLFGTRAANSHRT
;
A
#
# COMPACT_ATOMS: atom_id res chain seq x y z
N MET A 1 12.13 -33.91 22.15
CA MET A 1 12.89 -32.66 22.41
C MET A 1 12.85 -31.68 21.22
N ASN A 2 11.79 -31.64 20.40
CA ASN A 2 11.79 -30.85 19.15
C ASN A 2 11.03 -29.50 19.22
N VAL A 3 10.44 -29.17 20.37
CA VAL A 3 9.60 -27.98 20.54
C VAL A 3 10.45 -26.72 20.77
N SER A 4 11.62 -26.85 21.41
CA SER A 4 12.46 -25.72 21.81
C SER A 4 13.32 -25.13 20.69
N GLN A 5 13.66 -25.92 19.66
CA GLN A 5 14.42 -25.40 18.50
C GLN A 5 13.52 -24.66 17.51
N HIS A 6 12.27 -25.12 17.33
CA HIS A 6 11.31 -24.46 16.45
C HIS A 6 10.84 -23.10 17.00
N SER A 7 10.65 -22.98 18.32
CA SER A 7 10.30 -21.71 18.96
C SER A 7 11.43 -20.69 18.88
N VAL A 8 12.70 -21.10 19.07
CA VAL A 8 13.86 -20.20 19.00
C VAL A 8 14.13 -19.74 17.56
N MET A 9 13.91 -20.59 16.56
CA MET A 9 14.06 -20.19 15.16
C MET A 9 12.98 -19.17 14.74
N GLN A 10 11.75 -19.33 15.24
CA GLN A 10 10.66 -18.36 15.03
C GLN A 10 10.89 -17.01 15.72
N THR A 11 11.57 -16.97 16.88
CA THR A 11 11.92 -15.70 17.55
C THR A 11 13.02 -14.96 16.80
N VAL A 12 14.05 -15.66 16.32
CA VAL A 12 15.16 -15.07 15.54
C VAL A 12 14.67 -14.48 14.22
N ASP A 13 13.70 -15.12 13.57
CA ASP A 13 13.10 -14.58 12.35
C ASP A 13 12.28 -13.30 12.61
N LYS A 14 11.57 -13.21 13.74
CA LYS A 14 10.82 -12.00 14.11
C LYS A 14 11.73 -10.82 14.44
N GLU A 15 12.83 -11.03 15.15
CA GLU A 15 13.80 -9.97 15.45
C GLU A 15 14.37 -9.34 14.17
N LYS A 16 14.69 -10.17 13.16
CA LYS A 16 15.14 -9.68 11.85
C LYS A 16 14.07 -8.85 11.13
N ILE A 17 12.80 -9.26 11.20
CA ILE A 17 11.70 -8.48 10.63
C ILE A 17 11.62 -7.10 11.27
N PHE A 18 11.66 -7.02 12.61
CA PHE A 18 11.65 -5.72 13.30
C PHE A 18 12.85 -4.87 12.94
N GLN A 19 14.05 -5.48 12.86
CA GLN A 19 15.26 -4.79 12.46
C GLN A 19 15.14 -4.19 11.05
N TRP A 20 14.64 -4.96 10.07
CA TRP A 20 14.41 -4.43 8.72
C TRP A 20 13.35 -3.33 8.70
N ILE A 21 12.30 -3.42 9.51
CA ILE A 21 11.27 -2.36 9.62
C ILE A 21 11.90 -1.05 10.13
N ILE A 22 12.78 -1.13 11.12
CA ILE A 22 13.52 0.03 11.64
C ILE A 22 14.44 0.60 10.55
N GLU A 23 15.15 -0.28 9.82
CA GLU A 23 16.06 0.09 8.73
C GLU A 23 15.38 0.77 7.54
N LEU A 24 14.05 0.65 7.39
CA LEU A 24 13.31 1.43 6.38
C LEU A 24 13.41 2.94 6.62
N SER A 25 13.60 3.38 7.87
CA SER A 25 13.69 4.81 8.19
C SER A 25 14.98 5.44 7.64
N ASN A 26 16.10 4.71 7.64
CA ASN A 26 17.40 5.20 7.19
C ASN A 26 17.57 4.98 5.67
N PRO A 27 17.78 6.04 4.87
CA PRO A 27 17.97 5.95 3.41
C PRO A 27 19.07 4.98 2.96
N GLU A 28 20.13 4.81 3.75
CA GLU A 28 21.28 3.95 3.41
C GLU A 28 20.95 2.46 3.53
N THR A 29 20.12 2.08 4.49
CA THR A 29 19.73 0.68 4.75
C THR A 29 18.41 0.30 4.11
N ARG A 30 17.58 1.30 3.78
CA ARG A 30 16.20 1.12 3.31
C ARG A 30 16.09 0.20 2.11
N GLU A 31 17.01 0.30 1.15
CA GLU A 31 16.94 -0.50 -0.08
C GLU A 31 17.00 -2.01 0.20
N ASN A 32 17.93 -2.41 1.07
CA ASN A 32 18.06 -3.80 1.47
C ASN A 32 16.83 -4.24 2.29
N ALA A 33 16.38 -3.42 3.23
CA ALA A 33 15.20 -3.70 4.04
C ALA A 33 13.92 -3.87 3.19
N LEU A 34 13.73 -3.04 2.16
CA LEU A 34 12.62 -3.16 1.20
C LEU A 34 12.64 -4.52 0.50
N LEU A 35 13.81 -4.94 0.01
CA LEU A 35 13.98 -6.21 -0.69
C LEU A 35 13.70 -7.41 0.23
N GLU A 36 14.22 -7.40 1.45
CA GLU A 36 14.04 -8.52 2.37
C GLU A 36 12.61 -8.60 2.90
N LEU A 37 11.99 -7.47 3.27
CA LEU A 37 10.60 -7.45 3.72
C LEU A 37 9.62 -7.83 2.61
N SER A 38 9.87 -7.42 1.35
CA SER A 38 8.95 -7.75 0.24
C SER A 38 8.87 -9.26 0.00
N LYS A 39 9.97 -10.00 0.22
CA LYS A 39 10.00 -11.48 0.17
C LYS A 39 9.25 -12.13 1.34
N LYS A 40 9.09 -11.43 2.46
CA LYS A 40 8.48 -11.96 3.68
C LYS A 40 6.97 -11.71 3.77
N ARG A 41 6.39 -10.94 2.84
CA ARG A 41 4.98 -10.54 2.86
C ARG A 41 3.95 -11.69 2.89
N GLU A 42 4.31 -12.86 2.35
CA GLU A 42 3.41 -14.03 2.29
C GLU A 42 3.60 -14.98 3.49
N VAL A 43 4.78 -14.94 4.11
CA VAL A 43 5.16 -15.84 5.22
C VAL A 43 4.96 -15.21 6.60
N VAL A 44 4.82 -13.89 6.69
CA VAL A 44 4.57 -13.17 7.95
C VAL A 44 3.17 -12.53 7.91
N PRO A 45 2.13 -13.20 8.44
CA PRO A 45 0.75 -12.71 8.38
C PRO A 45 0.55 -11.33 9.01
N ASP A 46 1.26 -11.07 10.13
CA ASP A 46 1.14 -9.83 10.90
C ASP A 46 2.03 -8.69 10.36
N LEU A 47 2.68 -8.87 9.19
CA LEU A 47 3.60 -7.87 8.65
C LEU A 47 2.88 -6.54 8.38
N ALA A 48 1.65 -6.59 7.84
CA ALA A 48 0.90 -5.38 7.53
C ALA A 48 0.61 -4.50 8.77
N PRO A 49 0.07 -5.03 9.88
CA PRO A 49 -0.02 -4.30 11.15
C PRO A 49 1.33 -3.79 11.68
N MET A 50 2.41 -4.58 11.56
CA MET A 50 3.75 -4.15 12.00
C MET A 50 4.25 -2.94 11.21
N LEU A 51 4.09 -2.96 9.88
CA LEU A 51 4.47 -1.85 9.00
C LEU A 51 3.65 -0.58 9.27
N TRP A 52 2.34 -0.74 9.50
CA TRP A 52 1.44 0.39 9.72
C TRP A 52 1.68 1.09 11.06
N ASN A 53 1.88 0.32 12.13
CA ASN A 53 2.02 0.86 13.49
C ASN A 53 3.46 1.27 13.83
N SER A 54 4.43 0.95 12.99
CA SER A 54 5.81 1.39 13.16
C SER A 54 5.99 2.86 12.77
N PHE A 55 6.72 3.60 13.60
CA PHE A 55 6.92 5.03 13.42
C PHE A 55 7.69 5.33 12.12
N GLY A 56 7.12 6.20 11.28
CA GLY A 56 7.77 6.67 10.05
C GLY A 56 7.85 5.65 8.91
N THR A 57 7.44 4.38 9.12
CA THR A 57 7.54 3.33 8.10
C THR A 57 6.69 3.64 6.88
N ILE A 58 5.41 3.98 7.04
CA ILE A 58 4.55 4.36 5.90
C ILE A 58 5.05 5.62 5.19
N ALA A 59 5.58 6.60 5.92
CA ALA A 59 6.17 7.80 5.34
C ALA A 59 7.41 7.47 4.49
N ALA A 60 8.26 6.55 4.96
CA ALA A 60 9.42 6.08 4.19
C ALA A 60 9.00 5.37 2.89
N LEU A 61 7.95 4.53 2.93
CA LEU A 61 7.40 3.89 1.73
C LEU A 61 6.83 4.92 0.73
N LEU A 62 6.12 5.93 1.22
CA LEU A 62 5.63 7.05 0.39
C LEU A 62 6.78 7.85 -0.22
N GLN A 63 7.87 8.05 0.52
CA GLN A 63 9.06 8.74 0.01
C GLN A 63 9.66 7.99 -1.19
N GLU A 64 9.70 6.65 -1.16
CA GLU A 64 10.17 5.85 -2.30
C GLU A 64 9.29 6.05 -3.55
N ILE A 65 7.99 6.24 -3.38
CA ILE A 65 7.07 6.57 -4.48
C ILE A 65 7.37 7.96 -5.04
N ILE A 66 7.43 8.98 -4.17
CA ILE A 66 7.61 10.38 -4.57
C ILE A 66 8.95 10.57 -5.29
N ASN A 67 10.00 9.88 -4.86
CA ASN A 67 11.33 9.95 -5.47
C ASN A 67 11.35 9.45 -6.94
N ILE A 68 10.33 8.72 -7.38
CA ILE A 68 10.22 8.25 -8.77
C ILE A 68 9.55 9.28 -9.67
N TYR A 69 8.77 10.22 -9.13
CA TYR A 69 8.01 11.18 -9.95
C TYR A 69 8.85 11.95 -10.99
N PRO A 70 10.08 12.43 -10.67
CA PRO A 70 10.92 13.10 -11.66
C PRO A 70 11.34 12.21 -12.85
N ALA A 71 11.37 10.87 -12.66
CA ALA A 71 11.74 9.91 -13.70
C ALA A 71 10.53 9.39 -14.50
N ILE A 72 9.32 9.82 -14.18
CA ILE A 72 8.10 9.49 -14.93
C ILE A 72 8.00 10.34 -16.20
N ASN A 73 8.28 11.64 -16.07
CA ASN A 73 8.17 12.61 -17.16
C ASN A 73 9.31 13.64 -17.08
N PRO A 74 10.32 13.59 -17.97
CA PRO A 74 10.47 12.64 -19.09
C PRO A 74 10.68 11.18 -18.63
N PRO A 75 10.37 10.17 -19.46
CA PRO A 75 10.38 8.77 -19.06
C PRO A 75 11.79 8.19 -18.98
N THR A 76 12.52 8.51 -17.91
CA THR A 76 13.92 8.14 -17.67
C THR A 76 14.10 7.04 -16.62
N LEU A 77 13.00 6.41 -16.18
CA LEU A 77 13.00 5.36 -15.17
C LEU A 77 13.90 4.17 -15.54
N THR A 78 14.86 3.89 -14.68
CA THR A 78 15.77 2.74 -14.83
C THR A 78 15.19 1.46 -14.22
N ALA A 79 15.72 0.30 -14.63
CA ALA A 79 15.34 -0.99 -14.06
C ALA A 79 15.59 -1.07 -12.54
N HIS A 80 16.71 -0.51 -12.08
CA HIS A 80 17.06 -0.45 -10.66
C HIS A 80 16.04 0.34 -9.85
N GLN A 81 15.73 1.57 -10.30
CA GLN A 81 14.73 2.43 -9.65
C GLN A 81 13.34 1.77 -9.63
N SER A 82 12.93 1.16 -10.74
CA SER A 82 11.67 0.41 -10.81
C SER A 82 11.64 -0.75 -9.83
N ASN A 83 12.69 -1.57 -9.74
CA ASN A 83 12.73 -2.70 -8.82
C ASN A 83 12.63 -2.24 -7.35
N ARG A 84 13.37 -1.19 -7.00
CA ARG A 84 13.37 -0.62 -5.65
C ARG A 84 12.00 -0.10 -5.24
N VAL A 85 11.35 0.73 -6.06
CA VAL A 85 10.00 1.23 -5.74
C VAL A 85 8.96 0.11 -5.76
N CYS A 86 9.08 -0.89 -6.63
CA CYS A 86 8.15 -2.01 -6.66
C CYS A 86 8.22 -2.88 -5.40
N ASN A 87 9.38 -2.99 -4.74
CA ASN A 87 9.46 -3.59 -3.41
C ASN A 87 8.66 -2.79 -2.37
N ALA A 88 8.70 -1.45 -2.42
CA ALA A 88 7.87 -0.61 -1.56
C ALA A 88 6.36 -0.76 -1.87
N LEU A 89 6.00 -0.79 -3.15
CA LEU A 89 4.62 -1.04 -3.59
C LEU A 89 4.11 -2.41 -3.13
N ALA A 90 4.95 -3.45 -3.16
CA ALA A 90 4.61 -4.77 -2.66
C ALA A 90 4.27 -4.77 -1.16
N LEU A 91 4.99 -3.96 -0.35
CA LEU A 91 4.67 -3.78 1.07
C LEU A 91 3.37 -2.98 1.26
N LEU A 92 3.13 -1.95 0.46
CA LEU A 92 1.86 -1.22 0.49
C LEU A 92 0.68 -2.09 0.04
N GLN A 93 0.88 -3.01 -0.90
CA GLN A 93 -0.12 -4.01 -1.27
C GLN A 93 -0.43 -4.94 -0.10
N CYS A 94 0.59 -5.38 0.65
CA CYS A 94 0.41 -6.16 1.87
C CYS A 94 -0.48 -5.41 2.87
N VAL A 95 -0.17 -4.13 3.15
CA VAL A 95 -0.97 -3.25 4.01
C VAL A 95 -2.41 -3.09 3.50
N ALA A 96 -2.60 -2.84 2.20
CA ALA A 96 -3.91 -2.69 1.58
C ALA A 96 -4.77 -3.96 1.67
N SER A 97 -4.15 -5.14 1.62
CA SER A 97 -4.86 -6.42 1.70
C SER A 97 -5.34 -6.76 3.12
N HIS A 98 -4.62 -6.31 4.15
CA HIS A 98 -4.91 -6.69 5.53
C HIS A 98 -6.12 -5.92 6.11
N PRO A 99 -7.11 -6.59 6.73
CA PRO A 99 -8.37 -5.94 7.15
C PRO A 99 -8.18 -4.81 8.16
N ASP A 100 -7.20 -4.95 9.05
CA ASP A 100 -6.95 -3.98 10.11
C ASP A 100 -6.42 -2.62 9.58
N PRO A 101 -5.22 -2.51 8.96
CA PRO A 101 -4.71 -1.23 8.49
C PRO A 101 -5.40 -0.71 7.23
N ARG A 102 -6.16 -1.51 6.48
CA ARG A 102 -6.78 -1.11 5.20
C ARG A 102 -7.66 0.12 5.32
N SER A 103 -8.50 0.19 6.35
CA SER A 103 -9.39 1.34 6.55
C SER A 103 -8.59 2.63 6.75
N TYR A 104 -7.51 2.55 7.53
CA TYR A 104 -6.59 3.65 7.74
C TYR A 104 -5.80 4.00 6.47
N PHE A 105 -5.34 3.00 5.71
CA PHE A 105 -4.65 3.17 4.43
C PHE A 105 -5.50 3.97 3.43
N LEU A 106 -6.80 3.66 3.35
CA LEU A 106 -7.76 4.39 2.54
C LEU A 106 -7.97 5.81 3.08
N SER A 107 -8.19 5.97 4.38
CA SER A 107 -8.41 7.30 4.99
C SER A 107 -7.21 8.25 4.86
N ALA A 108 -6.01 7.69 4.76
CA ALA A 108 -4.77 8.42 4.57
C ALA A 108 -4.55 8.85 3.10
N ASN A 109 -5.47 8.52 2.19
CA ASN A 109 -5.40 8.83 0.76
C ASN A 109 -4.12 8.30 0.08
N ILE A 110 -3.49 7.27 0.64
CA ILE A 110 -2.27 6.65 0.09
C ILE A 110 -2.45 6.17 -1.36
N PRO A 111 -3.59 5.54 -1.75
CA PRO A 111 -3.80 5.10 -3.13
C PRO A 111 -3.62 6.22 -4.18
N LEU A 112 -3.88 7.48 -3.82
CA LEU A 112 -3.81 8.62 -4.75
C LEU A 112 -2.37 8.86 -5.27
N PHE A 113 -1.35 8.48 -4.49
CA PHE A 113 0.06 8.57 -4.87
C PHE A 113 0.43 7.61 -6.01
N LEU A 114 -0.40 6.62 -6.31
CA LEU A 114 -0.11 5.62 -7.34
C LEU A 114 -0.64 6.02 -8.72
N TYR A 115 -1.55 7.00 -8.81
CA TYR A 115 -2.12 7.40 -10.09
C TYR A 115 -1.11 7.91 -11.11
N PRO A 116 -0.08 8.71 -10.75
CA PRO A 116 0.94 9.10 -11.72
C PRO A 116 1.61 7.91 -12.42
N PHE A 117 1.80 6.79 -11.71
CA PHE A 117 2.36 5.56 -12.29
C PHE A 117 1.40 4.91 -13.29
N LEU A 118 0.10 4.86 -12.98
CA LEU A 118 -0.92 4.25 -13.83
C LEU A 118 -1.17 5.03 -15.13
N HIS A 119 -0.92 6.34 -15.14
CA HIS A 119 -1.05 7.19 -16.34
C HIS A 119 0.15 7.11 -17.28
N THR A 120 1.22 6.40 -16.92
CA THR A 120 2.40 6.28 -17.78
C THR A 120 2.12 5.43 -19.02
N VAL A 121 2.64 5.85 -20.17
CA VAL A 121 2.40 5.17 -21.46
C VAL A 121 3.66 4.48 -22.02
N SER A 122 4.81 4.68 -21.39
CA SER A 122 6.07 4.05 -21.82
C SER A 122 5.98 2.53 -21.74
N LYS A 123 6.40 1.84 -22.80
CA LYS A 123 6.37 0.37 -22.96
C LYS A 123 7.70 -0.30 -22.61
N THR A 124 8.58 0.39 -21.88
CA THR A 124 9.81 -0.26 -21.40
C THR A 124 9.49 -1.13 -20.19
N ARG A 125 10.25 -2.22 -20.02
CA ARG A 125 10.06 -3.17 -18.91
C ARG A 125 9.98 -2.50 -17.51
N PRO A 126 10.79 -1.48 -17.17
CA PRO A 126 10.65 -0.76 -15.90
C PRO A 126 9.26 -0.11 -15.71
N PHE A 127 8.73 0.54 -16.75
CA PHE A 127 7.41 1.17 -16.66
C PHE A 127 6.26 0.17 -16.62
N GLU A 128 6.36 -0.93 -17.39
CA GLU A 128 5.37 -2.02 -17.34
C GLU A 128 5.31 -2.66 -15.95
N TYR A 129 6.48 -2.97 -15.36
CA TYR A 129 6.57 -3.54 -14.02
C TYR A 129 6.03 -2.58 -12.95
N LEU A 130 6.34 -1.28 -13.08
CA LEU A 130 5.81 -0.23 -12.20
C LEU A 130 4.28 -0.19 -12.24
N ARG A 131 3.68 -0.18 -13.45
CA ARG A 131 2.22 -0.15 -13.61
C ARG A 131 1.57 -1.40 -13.04
N LEU A 132 2.12 -2.58 -13.35
CA LEU A 132 1.58 -3.86 -12.88
C LEU A 132 1.58 -3.95 -11.35
N THR A 133 2.69 -3.55 -10.72
CA THR A 133 2.80 -3.57 -9.25
C THR A 133 1.86 -2.54 -8.61
N SER A 134 1.72 -1.35 -9.22
CA SER A 134 0.77 -0.33 -8.76
C SER A 134 -0.68 -0.81 -8.85
N LEU A 135 -1.04 -1.49 -9.95
CA LEU A 135 -2.35 -2.12 -10.11
C LEU A 135 -2.56 -3.24 -9.08
N GLY A 136 -1.52 -3.94 -8.65
CA GLY A 136 -1.60 -4.92 -7.56
C GLY A 136 -2.09 -4.30 -6.24
N VAL A 137 -1.59 -3.11 -5.89
CA VAL A 137 -2.04 -2.37 -4.71
C VAL A 137 -3.51 -1.98 -4.85
N ILE A 138 -3.91 -1.39 -5.98
CA ILE A 138 -5.29 -0.95 -6.18
C ILE A 138 -6.25 -2.14 -6.29
N GLY A 139 -5.84 -3.21 -6.98
CA GLY A 139 -6.57 -4.47 -7.10
C GLY A 139 -6.87 -5.08 -5.74
N ALA A 140 -5.90 -5.06 -4.81
CA ALA A 140 -6.12 -5.50 -3.44
C ALA A 140 -7.21 -4.68 -2.73
N LEU A 141 -7.34 -3.39 -3.00
CA LEU A 141 -8.37 -2.54 -2.40
C LEU A 141 -9.76 -2.78 -3.01
N VAL A 142 -9.86 -2.72 -4.33
CA VAL A 142 -11.15 -2.76 -5.03
C VAL A 142 -11.81 -4.14 -5.00
N LYS A 143 -11.01 -5.20 -4.77
CA LYS A 143 -11.53 -6.55 -4.49
C LYS A 143 -12.51 -6.57 -3.31
N PHE A 144 -12.33 -5.69 -2.32
CA PHE A 144 -13.26 -5.56 -1.20
C PHE A 144 -14.53 -4.78 -1.53
N ALA A 145 -14.51 -4.00 -2.61
CA ALA A 145 -15.69 -3.33 -3.15
C ALA A 145 -16.45 -4.21 -4.18
N GLY A 146 -16.05 -5.47 -4.35
CA GLY A 146 -16.64 -6.40 -5.31
C GLY A 146 -16.23 -6.16 -6.77
N TYR A 147 -15.10 -5.49 -6.99
CA TYR A 147 -14.54 -5.26 -8.32
C TYR A 147 -13.30 -6.14 -8.53
N ASP A 148 -13.18 -6.69 -9.73
CA ASP A 148 -12.02 -7.45 -10.17
C ASP A 148 -11.21 -6.61 -11.17
N VAL A 149 -9.89 -6.58 -10.98
CA VAL A 149 -8.95 -5.98 -11.95
C VAL A 149 -8.37 -7.10 -12.79
N ILE A 150 -8.66 -7.08 -14.10
CA ILE A 150 -8.12 -8.03 -15.07
C ILE A 150 -7.03 -7.33 -15.86
N VAL A 151 -5.83 -7.89 -15.89
CA VAL A 151 -4.71 -7.36 -16.68
C VAL A 151 -4.66 -8.09 -18.02
N ASP A 152 -4.63 -7.32 -19.11
CA ASP A 152 -4.42 -7.84 -20.46
C ASP A 152 -2.94 -7.80 -20.79
N GLU A 153 -2.40 -8.97 -21.14
CA GLU A 153 -1.02 -9.13 -21.59
C GLU A 153 -0.98 -9.58 -23.05
N GLU A 154 -0.05 -9.01 -23.82
CA GLU A 154 0.24 -9.39 -25.21
C GLU A 154 1.74 -9.61 -25.33
N ASP A 155 2.17 -10.79 -25.82
CA ASP A 155 3.58 -11.21 -25.87
C ASP A 155 4.33 -11.08 -24.52
N GLY A 156 3.62 -11.31 -23.40
CA GLY A 156 4.15 -11.17 -22.05
C GLY A 156 4.39 -9.72 -21.60
N LYS A 157 3.79 -8.74 -22.31
CA LYS A 157 3.86 -7.31 -21.97
C LYS A 157 2.51 -6.78 -21.53
N PHE A 158 2.53 -5.89 -20.55
CA PHE A 158 1.34 -5.18 -20.08
C PHE A 158 0.77 -4.32 -21.22
N ARG A 159 -0.46 -4.62 -21.65
CA ARG A 159 -1.17 -3.84 -22.66
C ARG A 159 -2.10 -2.82 -22.02
N GLN A 160 -3.03 -3.31 -21.20
CA GLN A 160 -4.06 -2.53 -20.53
C GLN A 160 -4.63 -3.31 -19.35
N PHE A 161 -5.50 -2.68 -18.56
CA PHE A 161 -6.28 -3.37 -17.56
C PHE A 161 -7.77 -3.06 -17.77
N ARG A 162 -8.59 -4.03 -17.40
CA ARG A 162 -10.05 -3.93 -17.35
C ARG A 162 -10.50 -4.00 -15.91
N LEU A 163 -11.55 -3.27 -15.61
CA LEU A 163 -12.23 -3.34 -14.33
C LEU A 163 -13.55 -4.08 -14.57
N VAL A 164 -13.82 -5.12 -13.80
CA VAL A 164 -15.01 -5.95 -13.92
C VAL A 164 -15.80 -5.88 -12.62
N HIS A 165 -17.11 -5.71 -12.71
CA HIS A 165 -18.01 -5.75 -11.56
C HIS A 165 -19.19 -6.66 -11.89
N ASN A 166 -19.43 -7.68 -11.06
CA ASN A 166 -20.49 -8.67 -11.28
C ASN A 166 -20.46 -9.30 -12.70
N GLY A 167 -19.25 -9.57 -13.22
CA GLY A 167 -19.06 -10.14 -14.56
C GLY A 167 -19.18 -9.16 -15.72
N VAL A 168 -19.41 -7.87 -15.46
CA VAL A 168 -19.52 -6.82 -16.49
C VAL A 168 -18.28 -5.93 -16.52
N GLU A 169 -17.64 -5.85 -17.68
CA GLU A 169 -16.52 -4.94 -17.95
C GLU A 169 -16.98 -3.47 -17.94
N GLN A 170 -16.19 -2.61 -17.31
CA GLN A 170 -16.46 -1.19 -17.15
C GLN A 170 -15.76 -0.38 -18.24
N SER A 171 -16.49 0.53 -18.88
CA SER A 171 -16.05 1.28 -20.08
C SER A 171 -14.93 2.30 -19.83
N ASP A 172 -14.77 2.78 -18.59
CA ASP A 172 -13.67 3.65 -18.16
C ASP A 172 -13.03 3.08 -16.89
N PRO A 173 -12.12 2.10 -17.03
CA PRO A 173 -11.58 1.40 -15.88
C PRO A 173 -10.75 2.32 -14.99
N LEU A 174 -9.99 3.27 -15.56
CA LEU A 174 -9.12 4.16 -14.79
C LEU A 174 -9.89 5.29 -14.09
N GLY A 175 -10.83 5.93 -14.77
CA GLY A 175 -11.69 6.96 -14.15
C GLY A 175 -12.62 6.36 -13.10
N LEU A 176 -13.14 5.15 -13.34
CA LEU A 176 -13.93 4.43 -12.34
C LEU A 176 -13.07 3.98 -11.16
N LEU A 177 -11.83 3.52 -11.38
CA LEU A 177 -10.87 3.23 -10.30
C LEU A 177 -10.67 4.47 -9.42
N HIS A 178 -10.45 5.63 -10.04
CA HIS A 178 -10.29 6.90 -9.35
C HIS A 178 -11.53 7.21 -8.51
N SER A 179 -12.72 7.11 -9.09
CA SER A 179 -13.98 7.38 -8.38
C SER A 179 -14.25 6.40 -7.23
N ILE A 180 -14.00 5.10 -7.43
CA ILE A 180 -14.16 4.06 -6.41
C ILE A 180 -13.21 4.32 -5.26
N VAL A 181 -11.92 4.50 -5.54
CA VAL A 181 -10.90 4.72 -4.52
C VAL A 181 -11.19 6.02 -3.76
N PHE A 182 -11.56 7.10 -4.44
CA PHE A 182 -11.93 8.36 -3.78
C PHE A 182 -13.12 8.18 -2.85
N ARG A 183 -14.19 7.50 -3.30
CA ARG A 183 -15.34 7.16 -2.46
C ARG A 183 -14.96 6.28 -1.26
N MET A 184 -14.09 5.29 -1.46
CA MET A 184 -13.58 4.44 -0.39
C MET A 184 -12.80 5.25 0.65
N CYS A 185 -11.95 6.19 0.22
CA CYS A 185 -11.22 7.09 1.10
C CYS A 185 -12.17 7.97 1.92
N ASP A 186 -13.20 8.54 1.29
CA ASP A 186 -14.20 9.38 1.97
C ASP A 186 -15.00 8.60 3.01
N ILE A 187 -15.47 7.40 2.65
CA ILE A 187 -16.21 6.51 3.55
C ILE A 187 -15.34 6.10 4.73
N ALA A 188 -14.11 5.66 4.49
CA ALA A 188 -13.17 5.28 5.54
C ALA A 188 -12.88 6.43 6.50
N THR A 189 -12.70 7.64 5.98
CA THR A 189 -12.49 8.86 6.78
C THR A 189 -13.69 9.17 7.67
N LYS A 190 -14.92 9.03 7.15
CA LYS A 190 -16.15 9.24 7.94
C LYS A 190 -16.30 8.21 9.06
N HIS A 191 -16.07 6.94 8.76
CA HIS A 191 -16.15 5.86 9.76
C HIS A 191 -15.13 6.03 10.88
N LEU A 192 -13.87 6.38 10.56
CA LEU A 192 -12.84 6.59 11.59
C LEU A 192 -13.14 7.80 12.47
N LYS A 193 -13.70 8.88 11.91
CA LYS A 193 -14.15 10.03 12.70
C LYS A 193 -15.27 9.66 13.67
N ALA A 194 -16.24 8.85 13.23
CA ALA A 194 -17.31 8.34 14.09
C ALA A 194 -16.79 7.40 15.19
N ALA A 195 -15.90 6.46 14.83
CA ALA A 195 -15.27 5.56 15.80
C ALA A 195 -14.45 6.30 16.87
N ARG A 196 -13.82 7.43 16.50
CA ARG A 196 -13.08 8.28 17.43
C ARG A 196 -13.99 9.10 18.35
N SER A 197 -15.16 9.52 17.88
CA SER A 197 -16.14 10.24 18.72
C SER A 197 -16.81 9.35 19.77
N ASP A 198 -16.92 8.05 19.53
CA ASP A 198 -17.51 7.09 20.48
C ASP A 198 -16.50 6.57 21.53
N HIS A 199 -15.23 7.01 21.47
CA HIS A 199 -14.22 6.59 22.44
C HIS A 199 -14.39 7.36 23.78
N PRO A 200 -14.52 6.67 24.93
CA PRO A 200 -14.84 7.28 26.23
C PRO A 200 -13.76 8.22 26.81
N LEU A 201 -12.68 8.50 26.09
CA LEU A 201 -11.65 9.48 26.47
C LEU A 201 -11.87 10.86 25.83
N PHE A 202 -12.75 10.98 24.83
CA PHE A 202 -13.08 12.24 24.15
C PHE A 202 -14.53 12.70 24.37
N GLY A 203 -15.27 12.03 25.25
CA GLY A 203 -16.61 12.42 25.68
C GLY A 203 -16.60 13.66 26.57
N THR A 204 -17.11 14.78 26.05
CA THR A 204 -17.61 15.97 26.77
C THR A 204 -16.63 16.73 27.67
N ARG A 205 -15.92 17.70 27.08
CA ARG A 205 -15.56 18.95 27.77
C ARG A 205 -16.43 20.09 27.23
N ALA A 206 -17.73 20.04 27.53
CA ALA A 206 -18.64 21.14 27.30
C ALA A 206 -19.67 21.19 28.43
N ALA A 207 -19.36 21.95 29.49
CA ALA A 207 -20.32 22.77 30.24
C ALA A 207 -19.63 23.45 31.44
N ASN A 208 -19.94 24.74 31.61
CA ASN A 208 -19.78 25.60 32.79
C ASN A 208 -18.42 26.28 33.04
N SER A 209 -18.29 27.52 32.55
CA SER A 209 -18.28 28.69 33.45
C SER A 209 -18.47 30.02 32.69
N HIS A 210 -19.74 30.42 32.53
CA HIS A 210 -20.11 31.83 32.59
C HIS A 210 -20.91 32.03 33.90
N ARG A 211 -20.72 33.21 34.51
CA ARG A 211 -21.07 33.65 35.88
C ARG A 211 -19.97 33.31 36.90
N THR A 212 -19.33 34.26 37.56
CA THR A 212 -19.65 35.68 37.86
C THR A 212 -18.40 36.54 37.78
#